data_AF-A0A607YQY0-F1
#
_entry.id   AF-A0A607YQY0-F1
#
_cell.length_a   1.000
_cell.length_b   1.000
_cell.length_c   1.000
_cell.angle_alpha   90.00
_cell.angle_beta   90.00
_cell.angle_gamma   90.00
#
_symmetry.space_group_name_H-M   'P 1'
#
loop_
_entity.id
_entity.type
_entity.pdbx_description
1 polymer ?
#
loop_
_entity_poly.entity_id
_entity_poly.type
_entity_poly.pdbx_seq_one_letter_code
_entity_poly.pdbx_strand_id
1 'polypeptide(L)' 'QLGVLADNEMFSLEPAYIFGGEIKIENLSKVDCQIHLMILRELSSPNIIGF' A
#
# COMPACT_ATOMS: atom_id res chain seq x y z
N GLN A 1 14.98 -0.40 -8.97
CA GLN A 1 15.45 -0.72 -7.60
C GLN A 1 14.64 0.11 -6.64
N LEU A 2 14.03 -0.49 -5.62
CA LEU A 2 13.21 0.23 -4.63
C LEU A 2 14.16 1.01 -3.71
N GLY A 3 14.40 2.28 -4.05
CA GLY A 3 15.24 3.17 -3.25
C GLY A 3 14.59 3.55 -1.91
N VAL A 4 15.28 4.38 -1.13
CA VAL A 4 14.78 4.91 0.15
C VAL A 4 13.47 5.67 -0.06
N LEU A 5 12.46 5.42 0.78
CA LEU A 5 11.19 6.15 0.78
C LEU A 5 11.40 7.61 1.17
N ALA A 6 10.70 8.53 0.51
CA ALA A 6 10.52 9.88 1.06
C ALA A 6 9.51 9.87 2.22
N ASP A 7 9.42 10.97 2.97
CA ASP A 7 8.58 11.08 4.17
C ASP A 7 7.09 10.80 3.92
N ASN A 8 6.60 11.06 2.71
CA ASN A 8 5.21 10.83 2.29
C ASN A 8 5.03 9.57 1.42
N GLU A 9 6.05 8.73 1.26
CA GLU A 9 5.97 7.52 0.45
C GLU A 9 5.76 6.27 1.31
N MET A 10 5.09 5.28 0.74
CA MET A 10 5.08 3.90 1.23
C MET A 10 5.20 2.91 0.08
N PHE A 11 5.49 1.64 0.41
CA PHE A 11 5.39 0.56 -0.57
C PHE A 11 3.95 0.02 -0.63
N SER A 12 3.42 -0.09 -1.84
CA SER A 12 2.15 -0.74 -2.16
C SER A 12 2.39 -1.90 -3.12
N LEU A 13 1.41 -2.80 -3.22
CA LEU A 13 1.37 -3.82 -4.26
C LEU A 13 0.65 -3.29 -5.50
N GLU A 14 1.27 -3.44 -6.66
CA GLU A 14 0.66 -3.21 -7.97
C GLU A 14 0.91 -4.42 -8.90
N PRO A 15 -0.15 -5.16 -9.29
CA PRO A 15 -1.57 -4.97 -8.94
C PRO A 15 -1.83 -5.16 -7.44
N ALA A 16 -2.86 -4.51 -6.90
CA ALA A 16 -3.20 -4.67 -5.48
C ALA A 16 -3.62 -6.12 -5.17
N TYR A 17 -3.21 -6.62 -4.00
CA TYR A 17 -3.49 -8.00 -3.57
C TYR A 17 -4.99 -8.33 -3.58
N ILE A 18 -5.83 -7.39 -3.13
CA ILE A 18 -7.28 -7.58 -3.08
C ILE A 18 -7.93 -7.75 -4.46
N PHE A 19 -7.24 -7.32 -5.52
CA PHE A 19 -7.68 -7.44 -6.92
C PHE A 19 -6.98 -8.59 -7.66
N GLY A 20 -6.40 -9.55 -6.92
CA GLY A 20 -5.71 -10.70 -7.51
C GLY A 20 -4.24 -10.45 -7.83
N GLY A 21 -3.66 -9.35 -7.34
CA GLY A 21 -2.22 -9.12 -7.39
C GLY A 21 -1.44 -10.14 -6.54
N GLU A 22 -0.24 -10.48 -6.97
CA GLU A 22 0.62 -11.41 -6.24
C GLU A 22 1.51 -10.65 -5.25
N ILE A 23 1.73 -11.24 -4.06
CA ILE A 23 2.65 -10.68 -3.05
C ILE A 23 4.08 -11.06 -3.45
N LYS A 24 4.68 -10.26 -4.33
CA LYS A 24 6.05 -10.41 -4.81
C LYS A 24 6.79 -9.08 -4.76
N ILE A 25 8.11 -9.14 -4.55
CA ILE A 25 8.97 -7.93 -4.50
C ILE A 25 8.89 -7.15 -5.82
N GLU A 26 8.74 -7.84 -6.96
CA GLU A 26 8.60 -7.22 -8.29
C GLU A 26 7.32 -6.39 -8.45
N ASN A 27 6.30 -6.67 -7.63
CA ASN A 27 5.03 -5.94 -7.62
C ASN A 27 5.00 -4.79 -6.61
N LEU A 28 6.11 -4.51 -5.91
CA LEU A 28 6.16 -3.36 -5.02
C LEU A 28 6.35 -2.08 -5.82
N SER A 29 5.45 -1.12 -5.62
CA SER A 29 5.55 0.25 -6.12
C SER A 29 5.67 1.23 -4.95
N LYS A 30 6.36 2.35 -5.17
CA LYS A 30 6.31 3.48 -4.25
C LYS A 30 5.08 4.32 -4.57
N VAL A 31 4.27 4.62 -3.55
CA VAL A 31 3.05 5.41 -3.69
C VAL A 31 3.01 6.48 -2.61
N ASP A 32 2.23 7.54 -2.86
CA ASP A 32 1.89 8.51 -1.82
C ASP A 32 1.05 7.85 -0.73
N CYS A 33 1.50 7.96 0.52
CA CYS A 33 0.90 7.27 1.65
C CYS A 33 -0.49 7.83 2.00
N GLN A 34 -0.72 9.14 1.85
CA GLN A 34 -2.00 9.74 2.16
C GLN A 34 -3.06 9.28 1.17
N ILE A 35 -2.74 9.34 -0.13
CA ILE A 35 -3.63 8.88 -1.20
C ILE A 35 -3.94 7.40 -1.03
N HIS A 36 -2.91 6.57 -0.83
CA HIS A 36 -3.08 5.13 -0.71
C HIS A 36 -3.97 4.75 0.49
N LEU A 37 -3.71 5.32 1.66
CA LEU A 37 -4.52 5.06 2.86
C LEU A 37 -5.95 5.59 2.73
N MET A 38 -6.18 6.69 2.01
CA MET A 38 -7.52 7.19 1.69
C MET A 38 -8.30 6.15 0.86
N ILE A 39 -7.68 5.61 -0.19
CA ILE A 39 -8.31 4.58 -1.04
C ILE A 39 -8.65 3.34 -0.21
N LEU A 40 -7.73 2.86 0.63
CA LEU A 40 -7.99 1.69 1.49
C LEU A 40 -9.16 1.93 2.45
N ARG A 41 -9.29 3.15 2.99
CA ARG A 41 -10.40 3.55 3.86
C ARG A 41 -11.75 3.56 3.13
N GLU A 42 -11.77 3.97 1.86
CA GLU A 42 -13.00 3.93 1.04
C GLU A 42 -13.44 2.50 0.72
N LEU A 43 -12.50 1.56 0.63
CA LEU A 43 -12.79 0.15 0.38
C LEU A 43 -13.29 -0.59 1.62
N SER A 44 -12.79 -0.24 2.80
CA SER A 44 -13.20 -0.85 4.07
C SER A 44 -12.80 -0.01 5.27
N SER A 45 -13.57 -0.10 6.35
CA SER A 45 -13.17 0.49 7.63
C SER A 45 -11.93 -0.21 8.19
N PRO A 46 -10.92 0.54 8.70
CA PRO A 46 -9.72 -0.06 9.27
C PRO A 46 -10.07 -0.87 10.53
N ASN A 47 -9.52 -2.07 10.64
CA ASN A 47 -9.57 -2.85 11.87
C ASN A 47 -8.41 -2.44 12.78
N ILE A 48 -8.70 -1.68 13.84
CA ILE A 48 -7.71 -1.23 14.81
C ILE A 48 -7.63 -2.28 15.93
N ILE A 49 -6.59 -3.11 15.89
CA ILE A 49 -6.28 -4.03 16.98
C ILE A 49 -5.42 -3.30 18.03
N GLY A 50 -5.85 -3.33 19.29
CA GLY A 50 -5.06 -2.81 20.41
C GLY A 50 -3.86 -3.72 20.68
N PHE A 51 -2.71 -3.11 20.98
CA PHE A 51 -1.49 -3.79 21.41
C PHE A 51 -1.40 -3.87 22.93
#